data_AF-A0A9E3T5W8-F1
#
_entry.id   AF-A0A9E3T5W8-F1
#
_cell.length_a   1.000
_cell.length_b   1.000
_cell.length_c   1.000
_cell.angle_alpha   90.00
_cell.angle_beta   90.00
_cell.angle_gamma   90.00
#
_symmetry.space_group_name_H-M   'P 1'
#
loop_
_entity.id
_entity.type
_entity.pdbx_description
1 polymer ?
#
loop_
_entity_poly.entity_id
_entity_poly.type
_entity_poly.pdbx_seq_one_letter_code
_entity_poly.pdbx_strand_id
1 'polypeptide(L)'
;MSDRRPKSIAEEIEDLARLTGAPLAFVEQVRALFTSKAISLDEAADPFLSALEEAFRREEMIRTSSAEARRSLTRMQEGLGRARDLYREPADQLRQAKTHLENSARRIRESGERLEAAAYALGVRRGVRRETDAAPIVPGPKDLQ
;
A
#
# COMPACT_ATOMS: atom_id res chain seq x y z
N MET A 1 -39.54 -1.51 -36.08
CA MET A 1 -39.08 -2.91 -36.18
C MET A 1 -37.71 -2.84 -36.83
N SER A 2 -36.63 -3.06 -36.07
CA SER A 2 -35.27 -2.88 -36.59
C SER A 2 -34.93 -4.08 -37.46
N ASP A 3 -34.77 -3.84 -38.75
CA ASP A 3 -34.49 -4.81 -39.81
C ASP A 3 -33.02 -5.24 -39.71
N ARG A 4 -32.67 -5.99 -38.65
CA ARG A 4 -31.35 -6.59 -38.50
C ARG A 4 -31.34 -7.88 -39.31
N ARG A 5 -30.49 -7.93 -40.35
CA ARG A 5 -30.16 -9.19 -41.01
C ARG A 5 -29.71 -10.20 -39.95
N PRO A 6 -30.12 -11.47 -40.05
CA PRO A 6 -29.64 -12.50 -39.14
C PRO A 6 -28.12 -12.58 -39.28
N LYS A 7 -27.41 -12.34 -38.18
CA LYS A 7 -25.97 -12.48 -38.12
C LYS A 7 -25.61 -13.89 -37.71
N SER A 8 -24.48 -14.36 -38.23
CA SER A 8 -23.84 -15.58 -37.75
C SER A 8 -23.25 -15.38 -36.36
N ILE A 9 -23.06 -16.47 -35.62
CA ILE A 9 -22.34 -16.48 -34.34
C ILE A 9 -20.93 -15.90 -34.51
N ALA A 10 -20.25 -16.22 -35.62
CA ALA A 10 -18.92 -15.66 -35.93
C ALA A 10 -18.92 -14.14 -35.99
N GLU A 11 -19.84 -13.55 -36.77
CA GLU A 11 -19.96 -12.10 -36.93
C GLU A 11 -20.31 -11.42 -35.60
N GLU A 12 -21.22 -12.00 -34.82
CA GLU A 12 -21.61 -11.40 -33.55
C GLU A 12 -20.49 -11.47 -32.51
N ILE A 13 -19.71 -12.56 -32.47
CA ILE A 13 -18.49 -12.66 -31.66
C ILE A 13 -17.49 -11.56 -32.03
N GLU A 14 -17.27 -11.30 -33.31
CA GLU A 14 -16.35 -10.26 -33.78
C GLU A 14 -16.82 -8.84 -33.43
N ASP A 15 -18.12 -8.58 -33.57
CA ASP A 15 -18.70 -7.30 -33.20
C ASP A 15 -18.63 -7.06 -31.70
N LEU A 16 -18.95 -8.05 -30.87
CA LEU A 16 -18.84 -7.95 -29.41
C LEU A 16 -17.40 -7.81 -28.95
N ALA A 17 -16.45 -8.53 -29.59
CA ALA A 17 -15.04 -8.38 -29.31
C ALA A 17 -14.54 -6.97 -29.60
N ARG A 18 -14.99 -6.37 -30.70
CA ARG A 18 -14.66 -4.99 -31.08
C ARG A 18 -15.27 -3.98 -30.13
N LEU A 19 -16.53 -4.18 -29.72
CA LEU A 19 -17.24 -3.27 -28.83
C LEU A 19 -16.65 -3.25 -27.41
N THR A 20 -16.27 -4.41 -26.87
CA THR A 20 -15.75 -4.55 -25.50
C THR A 20 -14.23 -4.51 -25.39
N GLY A 21 -13.54 -4.47 -26.52
CA GLY A 21 -12.08 -4.57 -26.60
C GLY A 21 -11.56 -5.89 -26.01
N ALA A 22 -12.29 -6.98 -26.23
CA ALA A 22 -11.90 -8.29 -25.71
C ALA A 22 -10.60 -8.79 -26.33
N PRO A 23 -9.70 -9.42 -25.54
CA PRO A 23 -8.45 -9.95 -26.07
C PRO A 23 -8.69 -11.14 -27.00
N LEU A 24 -7.82 -11.32 -27.99
CA LEU A 24 -7.92 -12.42 -28.98
C LEU A 24 -8.04 -13.80 -28.31
N ALA A 25 -7.29 -14.04 -27.23
CA ALA A 25 -7.34 -15.29 -26.49
C ALA A 25 -8.74 -15.59 -25.92
N PHE A 26 -9.48 -14.58 -25.46
CA PHE A 26 -10.86 -14.75 -25.00
C PHE A 26 -11.79 -15.06 -26.17
N VAL A 27 -11.63 -14.35 -27.29
CA VAL A 27 -12.41 -14.60 -28.51
C VAL A 27 -12.22 -16.03 -29.01
N GLU A 28 -10.97 -16.52 -29.02
CA GLU A 28 -10.65 -17.91 -29.39
C GLU A 28 -11.27 -18.91 -28.43
N GLN A 29 -11.28 -18.63 -27.13
CA GLN A 29 -11.96 -19.48 -26.14
C GLN A 29 -13.46 -19.56 -26.38
N VAL A 30 -14.12 -18.43 -26.66
CA VAL A 30 -15.55 -18.41 -26.98
C VAL A 30 -15.83 -19.20 -28.25
N ARG A 31 -15.03 -19.02 -29.32
CA ARG A 31 -15.17 -19.82 -30.55
C ARG A 31 -14.99 -21.32 -30.27
N ALA A 32 -13.96 -21.68 -29.52
CA ALA A 32 -13.69 -23.06 -29.14
C ALA A 32 -14.85 -23.67 -28.32
N LEU A 33 -15.56 -22.88 -27.51
CA LEU A 33 -16.73 -23.34 -26.76
C LEU A 33 -17.86 -23.79 -27.70
N PHE A 34 -18.16 -23.02 -28.74
CA PHE A 34 -19.17 -23.41 -29.74
C PHE A 34 -18.73 -24.66 -30.51
N THR A 35 -17.48 -24.72 -30.95
CA THR A 35 -16.91 -25.90 -31.61
C THR A 35 -16.98 -27.14 -30.72
N SER A 36 -16.69 -27.01 -29.41
CA SER A 36 -16.76 -28.13 -28.45
C SER A 36 -18.18 -28.67 -28.26
N LYS A 37 -19.19 -27.84 -28.52
CA LYS A 37 -20.61 -28.19 -28.46
C LYS A 37 -21.18 -28.64 -29.81
N ALA A 38 -20.32 -28.80 -30.82
CA ALA A 38 -20.70 -29.11 -32.19
C ALA A 38 -21.71 -28.10 -32.80
N ILE A 39 -21.64 -26.84 -32.37
CA ILE A 39 -22.43 -25.73 -32.94
C ILE A 39 -21.52 -25.02 -33.95
N SER A 40 -22.00 -24.87 -35.19
CA SER A 40 -21.26 -24.16 -36.23
C SER A 40 -21.29 -22.66 -35.97
N LEU A 41 -20.17 -21.98 -36.21
CA LEU A 41 -20.11 -20.52 -36.08
C LEU A 41 -20.91 -19.78 -37.16
N ASP A 42 -21.29 -20.47 -38.23
CA ASP A 42 -22.13 -19.93 -39.30
C ASP A 42 -23.63 -19.96 -38.96
N GLU A 43 -24.01 -20.62 -37.85
CA GLU A 43 -25.40 -20.62 -37.37
C GLU A 43 -25.84 -19.24 -36.88
N ALA A 44 -27.15 -19.02 -36.82
CA ALA A 44 -27.73 -17.78 -36.35
C ALA A 44 -27.34 -17.50 -34.88
N ALA A 45 -26.94 -16.26 -34.61
CA ALA A 45 -26.52 -15.85 -33.26
C ALA A 45 -27.70 -15.64 -32.28
N ASP A 46 -28.92 -15.46 -32.78
CA ASP A 46 -30.10 -15.08 -31.98
C ASP A 46 -30.31 -15.92 -30.71
N PRO A 47 -30.18 -17.27 -30.72
CA PRO A 47 -30.36 -18.10 -29.52
C PRO A 47 -29.30 -17.85 -28.45
N PHE A 48 -28.13 -17.34 -28.84
CA PHE A 48 -26.95 -17.19 -28.00
C PHE A 48 -26.63 -15.74 -27.67
N LEU A 49 -27.31 -14.78 -28.31
CA LEU A 49 -26.99 -13.36 -28.26
C LEU A 49 -26.89 -12.84 -26.82
N SER A 50 -27.89 -13.13 -25.99
CA SER A 50 -27.89 -12.71 -24.58
C SER A 50 -26.69 -13.24 -23.80
N ALA A 51 -26.37 -14.53 -24.00
CA ALA A 51 -25.24 -15.17 -23.32
C ALA A 51 -23.88 -14.64 -23.81
N LEU A 52 -23.76 -14.38 -25.11
CA LEU A 52 -22.58 -13.75 -25.72
C LEU A 52 -22.39 -12.34 -25.15
N GLU A 53 -23.41 -11.49 -25.19
CA GLU A 53 -23.35 -10.13 -24.66
C GLU A 53 -22.94 -10.12 -23.18
N GLU A 54 -23.52 -11.00 -22.36
CA GLU A 54 -23.18 -11.11 -20.94
C GLU A 54 -21.73 -11.55 -20.72
N ALA A 55 -21.26 -12.55 -21.49
CA ALA A 55 -19.89 -13.04 -21.40
C ALA A 55 -18.87 -11.94 -21.73
N PHE A 56 -19.07 -11.22 -22.84
CA PHE A 56 -18.18 -10.14 -23.26
C PHE A 56 -18.21 -8.94 -22.28
N ARG A 57 -19.38 -8.57 -21.75
CA ARG A 57 -19.47 -7.53 -20.71
C ARG A 57 -18.76 -7.92 -19.41
N ARG A 58 -18.88 -9.18 -18.99
CA ARG A 58 -18.18 -9.67 -17.79
C ARG A 58 -16.67 -9.63 -17.96
N GLU A 59 -16.16 -10.04 -19.12
CA GLU A 59 -14.73 -9.98 -19.43
C GLU A 59 -14.22 -8.53 -19.38
N GLU A 60 -14.96 -7.59 -19.96
CA GLU A 60 -14.63 -6.16 -19.91
C GLU A 60 -14.58 -5.62 -18.47
N MET A 61 -15.57 -5.97 -17.64
CA MET A 61 -15.62 -5.56 -16.23
C MET A 61 -14.41 -6.10 -15.46
N ILE A 62 -14.08 -7.38 -15.62
CA ILE A 62 -12.95 -8.02 -14.92
C ILE A 62 -11.64 -7.35 -15.35
N ARG A 63 -11.46 -7.09 -16.63
CA ARG A 63 -10.27 -6.41 -17.17
C ARG A 63 -10.13 -4.99 -16.63
N THR A 64 -11.23 -4.23 -16.61
CA THR A 64 -11.25 -2.84 -16.15
C THR A 64 -10.97 -2.74 -14.64
N SER A 65 -11.67 -3.53 -13.83
CA SER A 65 -11.44 -3.61 -12.38
C SER A 65 -10.01 -4.05 -12.04
N SER A 66 -9.46 -5.01 -12.78
CA SER A 66 -8.06 -5.44 -12.60
C SER A 66 -7.08 -4.31 -12.92
N ALA A 67 -7.33 -3.53 -13.97
CA ALA A 67 -6.52 -2.37 -14.31
C ALA A 67 -6.61 -1.28 -13.23
N GLU A 68 -7.80 -1.03 -12.68
CA GLU A 68 -8.02 -0.09 -11.58
C GLU A 68 -7.36 -0.54 -10.27
N ALA A 69 -7.43 -1.83 -9.95
CA ALA A 69 -6.75 -2.40 -8.79
C ALA A 69 -5.23 -2.21 -8.90
N ARG A 70 -4.65 -2.49 -10.08
CA ARG A 70 -3.22 -2.24 -10.33
C ARG A 70 -2.85 -0.77 -10.15
N ARG A 71 -3.61 0.17 -10.73
CA ARG A 71 -3.37 1.61 -10.55
C ARG A 71 -3.46 2.02 -9.08
N SER A 72 -4.40 1.46 -8.34
CA SER A 72 -4.56 1.74 -6.92
C SER A 72 -3.40 1.21 -6.09
N LEU A 73 -2.91 0.00 -6.38
CA LEU A 73 -1.70 -0.56 -5.76
C LEU A 73 -0.46 0.29 -6.04
N THR A 74 -0.26 0.76 -7.27
CA THR A 74 0.85 1.66 -7.60
C THR A 74 0.78 2.95 -6.78
N ARG A 75 -0.39 3.58 -6.68
CA ARG A 75 -0.58 4.78 -5.85
C ARG A 75 -0.31 4.53 -4.37
N MET A 76 -0.71 3.37 -3.84
CA MET A 76 -0.40 2.99 -2.45
C MET A 76 1.10 2.80 -2.22
N GLN A 77 1.80 2.14 -3.15
CA GLN A 77 3.25 1.97 -3.07
C GLN A 77 4.00 3.30 -3.08
N GLU A 78 3.59 4.23 -3.95
CA GLU A 78 4.13 5.60 -3.97
C GLU A 78 3.83 6.37 -2.68
N GLY A 79 2.64 6.19 -2.11
CA GLY A 79 2.27 6.75 -0.82
C GLY A 79 3.15 6.23 0.33
N LEU A 80 3.36 4.92 0.38
CA LEU A 80 4.23 4.27 1.38
C LEU A 80 5.70 4.68 1.22
N GLY A 81 6.19 4.84 -0.01
CA GLY A 81 7.53 5.37 -0.28
C GLY A 81 7.72 6.77 0.31
N ARG A 82 6.78 7.68 0.01
CA ARG A 82 6.80 9.04 0.58
C ARG A 82 6.70 9.05 2.10
N ALA A 83 5.83 8.23 2.67
CA ALA A 83 5.73 8.11 4.13
C ALA A 83 7.06 7.65 4.75
N ARG A 84 7.69 6.62 4.18
CA ARG A 84 9.00 6.14 4.62
C ARG A 84 10.05 7.25 4.60
N ASP A 85 10.09 8.07 3.56
CA ASP A 85 11.04 9.17 3.46
C ASP A 85 10.78 10.25 4.53
N LEU A 86 9.50 10.58 4.77
CA LEU A 86 9.11 11.52 5.83
C LEU A 86 9.48 11.03 7.23
N TYR A 87 9.42 9.73 7.50
CA TYR A 87 9.77 9.17 8.82
C TYR A 87 11.27 8.96 9.03
N ARG A 88 12.08 9.04 7.96
CA ARG A 88 13.53 8.80 8.05
C ARG A 88 14.24 9.88 8.85
N GLU A 89 13.93 11.15 8.57
CA GLU A 89 14.56 12.29 9.23
C GLU A 89 14.22 12.38 10.73
N PRO A 90 12.96 12.24 11.18
CA PRO A 90 12.63 12.17 12.60
C PRO A 90 13.31 11.00 13.33
N ALA A 91 13.41 9.83 12.69
CA ALA A 91 14.09 8.67 13.28
C ALA A 91 15.60 8.90 13.46
N ASP A 92 16.23 9.63 12.54
CA ASP A 92 17.63 10.02 12.64
C ASP A 92 17.85 11.09 13.71
N GLN A 93 16.95 12.08 13.80
CA GLN A 93 16.97 13.08 14.87
C GLN A 93 16.81 12.44 16.26
N LEU A 94 15.89 11.48 16.41
CA LEU A 94 15.70 10.74 17.67
C LEU A 94 16.96 9.94 18.05
N ARG A 95 17.62 9.30 17.07
CA ARG A 95 18.90 8.61 17.31
C ARG A 95 19.99 9.56 17.76
N GLN A 96 20.13 10.72 17.11
CA GLN A 96 21.11 11.74 17.48
C GLN A 96 20.84 12.28 18.89
N ALA A 97 19.59 12.58 19.23
CA ALA A 97 19.19 13.04 20.55
C ALA A 97 19.52 12.01 21.64
N LYS A 98 19.24 10.72 21.39
CA LYS A 98 19.62 9.62 22.28
C LYS A 98 21.14 9.57 22.50
N THR A 99 21.93 9.60 21.43
CA THR A 99 23.40 9.58 21.54
C THR A 99 23.94 10.80 22.28
N HIS A 100 23.32 11.97 22.11
CA HIS A 100 23.69 13.16 22.86
C HIS A 100 23.41 13.01 24.36
N LEU A 101 22.23 12.51 24.73
CA LEU A 101 21.85 12.26 26.12
C LEU A 101 22.75 11.22 26.79
N GLU A 102 23.07 10.12 26.11
CA GLU A 102 23.99 9.09 26.62
C GLU A 102 25.40 9.66 26.87
N ASN A 103 25.90 10.49 25.96
CA ASN A 103 27.18 11.16 26.11
C ASN A 103 27.18 12.17 27.26
N SER A 104 26.11 12.95 27.42
CA SER A 104 25.97 13.91 28.51
C SER A 104 25.88 13.20 29.86
N ALA A 105 25.09 12.13 29.96
CA ALA A 105 24.98 11.31 31.17
C ALA A 105 26.32 10.65 31.55
N ARG A 106 27.11 10.21 30.56
CA ARG A 106 28.47 9.70 30.79
C ARG A 106 29.39 10.79 31.33
N ARG A 107 29.43 11.97 30.70
CA ARG A 107 30.28 13.09 31.16
C ARG A 107 29.94 13.55 32.58
N ILE A 108 28.65 13.59 32.93
CA ILE A 108 28.19 13.95 34.28
C ILE A 108 28.70 12.92 35.30
N ARG A 109 28.59 11.61 35.00
CA ARG A 109 29.14 10.55 35.86
C ARG A 109 30.66 10.68 36.03
N GLU A 110 31.40 10.79 34.93
CA GLU A 110 32.86 10.94 34.97
C GLU A 110 33.29 12.21 35.72
N SER A 111 32.53 13.31 35.59
CA SER A 111 32.78 14.54 36.36
C SER A 111 32.48 14.35 37.85
N GLY A 112 31.41 13.64 38.20
CA GLY A 112 31.08 13.29 39.58
C GLY A 112 32.19 12.45 40.22
N GLU A 113 32.63 11.39 39.54
CA GLU A 113 33.73 10.52 39.99
C GLU A 113 35.03 11.30 40.19
N ARG A 114 35.37 12.24 39.28
CA ARG A 114 36.55 13.12 39.43
C ARG A 114 36.43 14.05 40.64
N LEU A 115 35.25 14.62 40.86
CA LEU A 115 35.00 15.50 42.00
C LEU A 115 35.05 14.73 43.32
N GLU A 116 34.53 13.51 43.37
CA GLU A 116 34.62 12.61 44.53
C GLU A 116 36.07 12.22 44.81
N ALA A 117 36.84 11.84 43.79
CA ALA A 117 38.26 11.51 43.92
C ALA A 117 39.08 12.73 44.41
N ALA A 118 38.80 13.92 43.90
CA ALA A 118 39.43 15.16 44.36
C ALA A 118 39.06 15.51 45.81
N ALA A 119 37.78 15.34 46.20
CA ALA A 119 37.33 15.56 47.57
C ALA A 119 37.95 14.58 48.55
N TYR A 120 38.11 13.31 48.15
CA TYR A 120 38.82 12.29 48.92
C TYR A 120 40.31 12.64 49.11
N ALA A 121 40.99 13.04 48.03
CA ALA A 121 42.40 13.45 48.07
C ALA A 121 42.65 14.70 48.94
N LEU A 122 41.68 15.62 49.00
CA LEU A 122 41.73 16.83 49.82
C LEU A 122 41.24 16.60 51.26
N GLY A 123 40.87 15.37 51.65
CA GLY A 123 40.38 15.04 52.99
C GLY A 123 39.02 15.66 53.35
N VAL A 124 38.29 16.19 52.36
CA VAL A 124 36.98 16.83 52.56
C VAL A 124 35.90 15.75 52.56
N ARG A 125 35.62 15.14 53.70
CA ARG A 125 34.42 14.29 53.87
C ARG A 125 33.18 15.18 53.86
N ARG A 126 32.61 15.45 52.69
CA ARG A 126 31.29 16.09 52.57
C ARG A 126 30.21 15.03 52.67
N GLY A 127 29.43 15.07 53.75
CA GLY A 127 28.18 14.32 53.86
C GLY A 127 27.22 14.75 52.74
N VAL A 128 26.96 13.86 51.80
CA VAL A 128 25.99 14.08 50.73
C VAL A 128 24.59 14.04 51.36
N ARG A 129 23.99 15.21 51.55
CA ARG A 129 22.55 15.32 51.84
C ARG A 129 21.84 14.89 50.56
N ARG A 130 21.21 13.71 50.56
CA ARG A 130 20.34 13.26 49.47
C ARG A 130 19.16 14.22 49.40
N GLU A 131 19.20 15.17 48.47
CA GLU A 131 18.02 15.89 48.03
C GLU A 131 17.13 14.87 47.32
N THR A 132 16.00 14.58 47.93
CA THR A 132 14.97 13.69 47.40
C THR A 132 14.47 14.20 46.06
N ASP A 133 14.73 13.37 45.05
CA ASP A 133 13.95 13.10 43.85
C ASP A 133 12.69 13.96 43.65
N ALA A 134 12.84 15.05 42.90
CA ALA A 134 11.73 15.73 42.24
C ALA A 134 12.03 15.71 40.74
N ALA A 135 11.65 14.62 40.07
CA ALA A 135 11.65 14.55 38.62
C ALA A 135 10.80 15.71 38.05
N PRO A 136 11.27 16.43 37.01
CA PRO A 136 10.48 17.51 36.42
C PRO A 136 9.22 16.93 35.77
N ILE A 137 8.05 17.39 36.23
CA ILE A 137 6.75 17.08 35.63
C ILE A 137 6.75 17.65 34.21
N VAL A 138 6.80 16.77 33.20
CA VAL A 138 6.59 17.15 31.79
C VAL A 138 5.08 17.27 31.56
N PRO A 139 4.55 18.45 31.20
CA PRO A 139 3.13 18.57 30.90
C PRO A 139 2.81 17.80 29.62
N GLY A 140 1.86 16.85 29.71
CA GLY A 140 1.33 16.16 28.54
C GLY A 140 0.58 17.11 27.59
N PRO A 141 0.41 16.73 26.32
CA PRO A 141 -0.27 17.57 25.33
C PRO A 141 -1.71 17.82 25.79
N LYS A 142 -2.11 19.10 25.76
CA LYS A 142 -3.50 19.49 26.02
C LYS A 142 -4.34 19.00 24.84
N ASP A 143 -5.28 18.10 25.12
CA ASP A 143 -6.31 17.74 24.16
C ASP A 143 -7.07 19.01 23.76
N LEU A 144 -7.00 19.33 22.46
CA LEU A 144 -7.81 20.36 21.82
C LEU A 144 -9.23 19.79 21.66
N GLN A 145 -10.16 20.30 22.46
CA GLN A 145 -11.59 20.24 22.17
C GLN A 145 -11.99 21.33 21.20
#